data_AF-A0A813A9A4-F1
#
_entry.id   AF-A0A813A9A4-F1
#
_cell.length_a   1.000
_cell.length_b   1.000
_cell.length_c   1.000
_cell.angle_alpha   90.00
_cell.angle_beta   90.00
_cell.angle_gamma   90.00
#
_symmetry.space_group_name_H-M   'P 1'
#
loop_
_entity.id
_entity.type
_entity.pdbx_description
1 polymer ?
#
loop_
_entity_poly.entity_id
_entity_poly.type
_entity_poly.pdbx_seq_one_letter_code
_entity_poly.pdbx_strand_id
1 'polypeptide(L)'
;SVNHLRRDGTKMICDREILQKCIRGWFGSIDNFDKSVQSSVSAAFRKQLGRNTLPYLWMLGVGSPILWALLSIVVQELLIGDYTLFVRDTVYLLAYWLLALPLILAVTFKLVFCMRKRRGCVVDFFLNSFCVLVILVMFAAVDMSNVMIKNLLAASSLAE
;
A
#
# COMPACT_ATOMS: atom_id res chain seq x y z
N SER A 1 -7.28 37.32 6.47
CA SER A 1 -8.24 37.12 5.36
C SER A 1 -7.80 37.96 4.20
N VAL A 2 -7.66 37.37 3.01
CA VAL A 2 -7.40 38.15 1.78
C VAL A 2 -8.70 38.91 1.47
N ASN A 3 -8.62 40.23 1.35
CA ASN A 3 -9.79 41.11 1.18
C ASN A 3 -10.40 40.96 -0.22
N HIS A 4 -11.22 39.93 -0.42
CA HIS A 4 -12.01 39.78 -1.64
C HIS A 4 -13.17 40.80 -1.61
N LEU A 5 -13.11 41.78 -2.51
CA LEU A 5 -14.14 42.80 -2.71
C LEU A 5 -14.93 42.44 -3.99
N ARG A 6 -16.25 42.65 -3.97
CA ARG A 6 -17.05 42.63 -5.21
C ARG A 6 -16.67 43.81 -6.11
N ARG A 7 -17.07 43.78 -7.39
CA ARG A 7 -16.90 44.92 -8.33
C ARG A 7 -17.44 46.24 -7.78
N ASP A 8 -18.39 46.17 -6.86
CA ASP A 8 -19.09 47.29 -6.26
C ASP A 8 -18.38 47.81 -4.98
N GLY A 9 -17.18 47.31 -4.67
CA GLY A 9 -16.40 47.70 -3.50
C GLY A 9 -16.90 47.14 -2.16
N THR A 10 -17.98 46.34 -2.18
CA THR A 10 -18.52 45.69 -0.98
C THR A 10 -17.69 44.46 -0.60
N LYS A 11 -17.53 44.24 0.71
CA LYS A 11 -16.79 43.09 1.25
C LYS A 11 -17.52 41.82 0.87
N MET A 12 -16.91 40.99 0.03
CA MET A 12 -17.47 39.70 -0.33
C MET A 12 -17.38 38.81 0.90
N ILE A 13 -18.51 38.26 1.34
CA ILE A 13 -18.52 37.28 2.43
C ILE A 13 -17.69 36.10 1.93
N CYS A 14 -16.61 35.79 2.63
CA CYS A 14 -15.79 34.64 2.30
C CYS A 14 -16.65 33.38 2.45
N ASP A 15 -16.57 32.46 1.50
CA ASP A 15 -17.28 31.17 1.57
C ASP A 15 -17.01 30.43 2.89
N ARG A 16 -15.83 30.64 3.48
CA ARG A 16 -15.48 30.16 4.81
C ARG A 16 -16.43 30.62 5.92
N GLU A 17 -16.85 31.88 5.92
CA GLU A 17 -17.80 32.40 6.93
C GLU A 17 -19.21 31.84 6.73
N ILE A 18 -19.63 31.67 5.49
CA ILE A 18 -20.92 31.04 5.15
C ILE A 18 -20.92 29.58 5.61
N LEU A 19 -19.87 28.82 5.25
CA LEU A 19 -19.66 27.44 5.68
C LEU A 19 -19.67 27.32 7.20
N GLN A 20 -18.95 28.19 7.92
CA GLN A 20 -18.95 28.15 9.39
C GLN A 20 -20.32 28.42 9.99
N LYS A 21 -21.11 29.34 9.42
CA LYS A 21 -22.49 29.59 9.86
C LYS A 21 -23.39 28.39 9.59
N CYS A 22 -23.30 27.77 8.41
CA CYS A 22 -24.05 26.56 8.08
C CYS A 22 -23.66 25.38 8.99
N ILE A 23 -22.36 25.16 9.20
CA ILE A 23 -21.84 24.11 10.09
C ILE A 23 -22.35 24.31 11.53
N ARG A 24 -22.28 25.54 12.06
CA ARG A 24 -22.85 25.85 13.37
C ARG A 24 -24.36 25.66 13.41
N GLY A 25 -25.07 25.98 12.32
CA GLY A 25 -26.52 25.76 12.21
C GLY A 25 -26.92 24.28 12.20
N TRP A 26 -26.14 23.41 11.55
CA TRP A 26 -26.44 21.98 11.42
C TRP A 26 -25.89 21.13 12.57
N PHE A 27 -24.69 21.44 13.07
CA PHE A 27 -23.97 20.63 14.06
C PHE A 27 -23.83 21.33 15.43
N GLY A 28 -24.38 22.54 15.58
CA GLY A 28 -24.32 23.36 16.80
C GLY A 28 -22.97 24.05 17.02
N SER A 29 -21.86 23.39 16.68
CA SER A 29 -20.52 23.95 16.75
C SER A 29 -19.57 23.34 15.72
N ILE A 30 -18.45 24.02 15.47
CA ILE A 30 -17.39 23.50 14.59
C ILE A 30 -16.73 22.27 15.23
N ASP A 31 -16.52 22.26 16.55
CA ASP A 31 -15.94 21.12 17.25
C ASP A 31 -16.83 19.87 17.19
N ASN A 32 -18.16 20.05 17.23
CA ASN A 32 -19.12 18.94 17.10
C ASN A 32 -19.15 18.41 15.67
N PHE A 33 -19.01 19.28 14.67
CA PHE A 33 -18.81 18.85 13.29
C PHE A 33 -17.53 18.04 13.14
N ASP A 34 -16.38 18.53 13.63
CA ASP A 34 -15.11 17.80 13.55
C ASP A 34 -15.19 16.44 14.27
N LYS A 35 -15.80 16.39 15.46
CA LYS A 35 -16.03 15.12 16.18
C LYS A 35 -16.97 14.18 15.42
N SER A 36 -18.04 14.71 14.82
CA SER A 36 -19.01 13.92 14.04
C SER A 36 -18.38 13.38 12.76
N VAL A 37 -17.59 14.21 12.07
CA VAL A 37 -16.84 13.79 10.88
C VAL A 37 -15.79 12.77 11.27
N GLN A 38 -14.95 13.02 12.28
CA GLN A 38 -13.94 12.05 12.72
C GLN A 38 -14.56 10.70 13.12
N SER A 39 -15.64 10.71 13.90
CA SER A 39 -16.30 9.47 14.32
C SER A 39 -16.97 8.74 13.16
N SER A 40 -17.69 9.45 12.29
CA SER A 40 -18.39 8.84 11.14
C SER A 40 -17.42 8.35 10.08
N VAL A 41 -16.39 9.14 9.78
CA VAL A 41 -15.35 8.78 8.81
C VAL A 41 -14.50 7.64 9.34
N SER A 42 -14.09 7.66 10.61
CA SER A 42 -13.36 6.52 11.21
C SER A 42 -14.21 5.26 11.30
N ALA A 43 -15.51 5.38 11.58
CA ALA A 43 -16.45 4.25 11.56
C ALA A 43 -16.65 3.69 10.14
N ALA A 44 -16.77 4.56 9.14
CA ALA A 44 -16.84 4.17 7.72
C ALA A 44 -15.56 3.47 7.27
N PHE A 45 -14.39 3.99 7.65
CA PHE A 45 -13.11 3.33 7.39
C PHE A 45 -13.00 1.99 8.11
N ARG A 46 -13.40 1.88 9.38
CA ARG A 46 -13.46 0.59 10.09
C ARG A 46 -14.43 -0.41 9.44
N LYS A 47 -15.50 0.08 8.83
CA LYS A 47 -16.50 -0.74 8.12
C LYS A 47 -15.97 -1.21 6.76
N GLN A 48 -15.26 -0.35 6.02
CA GLN A 48 -14.73 -0.65 4.68
C GLN A 48 -13.38 -1.39 4.70
N LEU A 49 -12.46 -1.04 5.59
CA LEU A 49 -11.17 -1.73 5.73
C LEU A 49 -11.29 -3.04 6.51
N GLY A 50 -12.47 -3.36 7.03
CA GLY A 50 -12.70 -4.58 7.80
C GLY A 50 -12.02 -4.55 9.17
N ARG A 51 -12.54 -5.36 10.09
CA ARG A 51 -12.12 -5.36 11.49
C ARG A 51 -10.67 -5.82 11.70
N ASN A 52 -10.06 -6.52 10.74
CA ASN A 52 -8.80 -7.23 10.96
C ASN A 52 -7.72 -7.14 9.85
N THR A 53 -7.99 -6.73 8.60
CA THR A 53 -6.97 -6.74 7.51
C THR A 53 -7.39 -5.90 6.30
N LEU A 54 -6.43 -5.24 5.63
CA LEU A 54 -6.62 -4.58 4.33
C LEU A 54 -7.32 -5.52 3.32
N PRO A 55 -8.27 -5.03 2.51
CA PRO A 55 -8.90 -5.87 1.48
C PRO A 55 -7.88 -6.32 0.43
N TYR A 56 -8.05 -7.52 -0.11
CA TYR A 56 -7.10 -8.13 -1.07
C TYR A 56 -6.80 -7.23 -2.28
N LEU A 57 -7.81 -6.56 -2.85
CA LEU A 57 -7.64 -5.62 -3.96
C LEU A 57 -6.73 -4.44 -3.62
N TRP A 58 -6.77 -3.97 -2.37
CA TRP A 58 -5.88 -2.89 -1.92
C TRP A 58 -4.45 -3.40 -1.79
N MET A 59 -4.25 -4.64 -1.32
CA MET A 59 -2.93 -5.27 -1.26
C MET A 59 -2.33 -5.42 -2.67
N LEU A 60 -3.13 -5.85 -3.65
CA LEU A 60 -2.71 -5.90 -5.06
C LEU A 60 -2.39 -4.51 -5.61
N GLY A 61 -3.20 -3.51 -5.29
CA GLY A 61 -2.98 -2.11 -5.70
C GLY A 61 -1.64 -1.58 -5.20
N VAL A 62 -1.30 -1.85 -3.94
CA VAL A 62 0.00 -1.48 -3.35
C VAL A 62 1.16 -2.22 -4.03
N GLY A 63 0.95 -3.45 -4.48
CA GLY A 63 1.95 -4.22 -5.22
C GLY A 63 2.12 -3.81 -6.69
N SER A 64 1.24 -2.97 -7.24
CA SER A 64 1.24 -2.63 -8.67
C SER A 64 2.52 -1.94 -9.18
N PRO A 65 3.16 -1.02 -8.43
CA PRO A 65 4.41 -0.41 -8.89
C PRO A 65 5.57 -1.41 -8.91
N ILE A 66 5.58 -2.37 -7.99
CA ILE A 66 6.57 -3.44 -7.93
C ILE A 66 6.42 -4.37 -9.14
N LEU A 67 5.19 -4.76 -9.46
CA LEU A 67 4.89 -5.53 -10.67
C LEU A 67 5.41 -4.80 -11.91
N TRP A 68 5.11 -3.51 -12.03
CA TRP A 68 5.53 -2.71 -13.18
C TRP A 68 7.05 -2.65 -13.33
N ALA A 69 7.77 -2.46 -12.22
CA ALA A 69 9.23 -2.42 -12.21
C ALA A 69 9.87 -3.77 -12.58
N LEU A 70 9.24 -4.89 -12.22
CA LEU A 70 9.75 -6.24 -12.55
C LEU A 70 9.35 -6.67 -13.96
N LEU A 71 8.21 -6.21 -14.47
CA LEU A 71 7.73 -6.53 -15.82
C LEU A 71 8.71 -6.04 -16.89
N SER A 72 9.38 -4.90 -16.68
CA SER A 72 10.38 -4.38 -17.63
C SER A 72 11.59 -5.31 -17.78
N ILE A 73 11.97 -6.02 -16.72
CA ILE A 73 13.05 -7.02 -16.75
C ILE A 73 12.62 -8.23 -17.58
N VAL A 74 11.40 -8.72 -17.35
CA VAL A 74 10.86 -9.88 -18.10
C VAL A 74 10.70 -9.56 -19.60
N VAL A 75 10.33 -8.32 -19.94
CA VAL A 75 10.22 -7.88 -21.34
C VAL A 75 11.57 -7.88 -22.07
N GLN A 76 12.69 -7.69 -21.37
CA GLN A 76 14.01 -7.79 -22.00
C GLN A 76 14.31 -9.20 -22.50
N GLU A 77 13.90 -10.23 -21.75
CA GLU A 77 14.08 -11.65 -22.15
C GLU A 77 13.29 -11.96 -23.44
N LEU A 78 12.11 -11.34 -23.61
CA LEU A 78 11.32 -11.44 -24.84
C LEU A 78 12.05 -10.82 -26.05
N LEU A 79 12.75 -9.70 -25.84
CA LEU A 79 13.52 -9.03 -26.90
C LEU A 79 14.77 -9.81 -27.31
N ILE A 80 15.36 -10.56 -26.39
CA ILE A 80 16.53 -11.44 -26.64
C ILE A 80 16.10 -12.72 -27.39
N GLY A 81 14.81 -13.06 -27.38
CA GLY A 81 14.24 -14.20 -28.10
C GLY A 81 14.16 -15.49 -27.28
N ASP A 82 14.35 -15.41 -25.96
CA ASP A 82 14.40 -16.55 -25.06
C ASP A 82 13.02 -16.87 -24.46
N TYR A 83 12.13 -17.42 -25.30
CA TYR A 83 10.71 -17.61 -24.97
C TYR A 83 10.47 -18.51 -23.74
N THR A 84 11.35 -19.49 -23.50
CA THR A 84 11.23 -20.42 -22.38
C THR A 84 11.46 -19.72 -21.04
N LEU A 85 12.48 -18.85 -20.98
CA LEU A 85 12.78 -18.04 -19.79
C LEU A 85 11.71 -16.96 -19.58
N PHE A 86 11.22 -16.35 -20.66
CA PHE A 86 10.13 -15.38 -20.61
C PHE A 86 8.85 -15.94 -19.99
N VAL A 87 8.38 -17.11 -20.44
CA VAL A 87 7.15 -17.75 -19.91
C VAL A 87 7.34 -18.10 -18.44
N ARG A 88 8.49 -18.67 -18.08
CA ARG A 88 8.81 -19.01 -16.69
C ARG A 88 8.77 -17.78 -15.81
N ASP A 89 9.53 -16.74 -16.14
CA ASP A 89 9.68 -15.54 -15.31
C ASP A 89 8.37 -14.75 -15.23
N THR A 90 7.54 -14.76 -16.27
CA THR A 90 6.19 -14.18 -16.24
C THR A 90 5.27 -14.91 -15.25
N VAL A 91 5.27 -16.25 -15.27
CA VAL A 91 4.46 -17.06 -14.34
C VAL A 91 4.93 -16.85 -12.90
N TYR A 92 6.25 -16.82 -12.66
CA TYR A 92 6.81 -16.53 -11.34
C TYR A 92 6.43 -15.13 -10.86
N LEU A 93 6.52 -14.12 -11.73
CA LEU A 93 6.15 -12.74 -11.40
C LEU A 93 4.67 -12.62 -11.01
N LEU A 94 3.78 -13.26 -11.77
CA LEU A 94 2.35 -13.29 -11.48
C LEU A 94 2.04 -14.04 -10.17
N ALA A 95 2.66 -15.21 -9.96
CA ALA A 95 2.50 -15.97 -8.72
C ALA A 95 3.00 -15.17 -7.50
N TYR A 96 4.13 -14.48 -7.65
CA TYR A 96 4.67 -13.62 -6.62
C TYR A 96 3.72 -12.45 -6.28
N TRP A 97 3.21 -11.77 -7.31
CA TRP A 97 2.34 -10.60 -7.12
C TRP A 97 0.94 -10.96 -6.60
N LEU A 98 0.34 -12.04 -7.08
CA LEU A 98 -1.03 -12.43 -6.73
C LEU A 98 -1.12 -13.24 -5.43
N LEU A 99 -0.09 -14.02 -5.10
CA LEU A 99 -0.11 -14.97 -3.98
C LEU A 99 0.87 -14.58 -2.87
N ALA A 100 2.16 -14.46 -3.19
CA ALA A 100 3.19 -14.27 -2.17
C ALA A 100 3.07 -12.90 -1.48
N LEU A 101 2.97 -11.82 -2.26
CA LEU A 101 2.91 -10.46 -1.74
C LEU A 101 1.67 -10.22 -0.84
N PRO A 102 0.44 -10.59 -1.24
CA PRO A 102 -0.73 -10.42 -0.38
C PRO A 102 -0.67 -11.29 0.88
N LEU A 103 -0.11 -12.50 0.79
CA LEU A 103 0.03 -13.40 1.94
C LEU A 103 1.03 -12.85 2.96
N ILE A 104 2.19 -12.35 2.51
CA ILE A 104 3.19 -11.71 3.34
C ILE A 104 2.58 -10.48 4.05
N LEU A 105 1.91 -9.61 3.30
CA LEU A 105 1.25 -8.43 3.87
C LEU A 105 0.18 -8.83 4.90
N ALA A 106 -0.68 -9.79 4.59
CA ALA A 106 -1.72 -10.25 5.50
C ALA A 106 -1.15 -10.81 6.82
N VAL A 107 -0.08 -11.62 6.75
CA VAL A 107 0.60 -12.17 7.93
C VAL A 107 1.23 -11.05 8.76
N THR A 108 1.94 -10.11 8.13
CA THR A 108 2.54 -8.97 8.81
C THR A 108 1.50 -8.09 9.48
N PHE A 109 0.40 -7.75 8.79
CA PHE A 109 -0.67 -6.95 9.39
C PHE A 109 -1.33 -7.68 10.57
N LYS A 110 -1.53 -8.99 10.48
CA LYS A 110 -2.05 -9.78 11.61
C LYS A 110 -1.08 -9.79 12.80
N LEU A 111 0.20 -10.01 12.56
CA LEU A 111 1.24 -10.01 13.60
C LEU A 111 1.30 -8.65 14.31
N VAL A 112 1.39 -7.57 13.55
CA VAL A 112 1.38 -6.20 14.08
C VAL A 112 0.10 -5.94 14.87
N PHE A 113 -1.07 -6.35 14.37
CA PHE A 113 -2.34 -6.14 15.06
C PHE A 113 -2.45 -6.94 16.37
N CYS A 114 -2.05 -8.22 16.37
CA CYS A 114 -2.03 -9.06 17.56
C CYS A 114 -1.10 -8.51 18.64
N MET A 115 0.03 -7.92 18.25
CA MET A 115 1.03 -7.42 19.18
C MET A 115 0.79 -5.98 19.64
N ARG A 116 0.17 -5.12 18.81
CA ARG A 116 -0.30 -3.78 19.20
C ARG A 116 -1.30 -3.82 20.35
N LYS A 117 -2.05 -4.91 20.50
CA LYS A 117 -2.96 -5.12 21.64
C LYS A 117 -2.22 -5.22 22.99
N ARG A 118 -0.89 -5.34 23.01
CA ARG A 118 -0.11 -5.63 24.24
C ARG A 118 0.92 -4.58 24.69
N ARG A 119 1.39 -3.58 23.92
CA ARG A 119 2.59 -2.77 24.32
C ARG A 119 2.67 -1.34 23.74
N GLY A 120 3.58 -0.51 24.30
CA GLY A 120 3.81 0.92 23.98
C GLY A 120 4.84 1.23 22.86
N CYS A 121 4.97 2.52 22.52
CA CYS A 121 5.63 3.06 21.31
C CYS A 121 6.97 2.44 20.87
N VAL A 122 7.90 2.16 21.79
CA VAL A 122 9.24 1.65 21.43
C VAL A 122 9.16 0.24 20.85
N VAL A 123 8.25 -0.59 21.38
CA VAL A 123 8.07 -1.97 20.92
C VAL A 123 7.41 -2.02 19.55
N ASP A 124 6.53 -1.06 19.24
CA ASP A 124 5.96 -0.93 17.90
C ASP A 124 7.02 -0.61 16.85
N PHE A 125 8.02 0.23 17.17
CA PHE A 125 9.12 0.54 16.26
C PHE A 125 9.97 -0.71 15.95
N PHE A 126 10.41 -1.43 16.99
CA PHE A 126 11.20 -2.65 16.81
C PHE A 126 10.41 -3.75 16.09
N LEU A 127 9.12 -3.89 16.39
CA LEU A 127 8.27 -4.88 15.73
C LEU A 127 8.07 -4.53 14.25
N ASN A 128 7.80 -3.25 13.94
CA ASN A 128 7.62 -2.83 12.56
C ASN A 128 8.94 -2.95 11.77
N SER A 129 10.07 -2.62 12.39
CA SER A 129 11.41 -2.83 11.83
C SER A 129 11.70 -4.32 11.57
N PHE A 130 11.36 -5.20 12.52
CA PHE A 130 11.48 -6.65 12.35
C PHE A 130 10.57 -7.18 11.24
N CYS A 131 9.33 -6.69 11.15
CA CYS A 131 8.42 -7.07 10.08
C CYS A 131 8.95 -6.65 8.70
N VAL A 132 9.49 -5.44 8.57
CA VAL A 132 10.12 -4.96 7.33
C VAL A 132 11.36 -5.81 7.00
N LEU A 133 12.18 -6.15 8.00
CA LEU A 133 13.32 -7.04 7.82
C LEU A 133 12.89 -8.41 7.29
N VAL A 134 11.85 -9.02 7.87
CA VAL A 134 11.31 -10.32 7.41
C VAL A 134 10.81 -10.22 5.97
N ILE A 135 10.11 -9.14 5.60
CA ILE A 135 9.67 -8.91 4.23
C ILE A 135 10.87 -8.81 3.28
N LEU A 136 11.90 -8.04 3.65
CA LEU A 136 13.10 -7.87 2.84
C LEU A 136 13.90 -9.17 2.70
N VAL A 137 14.02 -9.96 3.77
CA VAL A 137 14.71 -11.26 3.75
C VAL A 137 13.96 -12.25 2.87
N MET A 138 12.62 -12.31 2.98
CA MET A 138 11.81 -13.16 2.11
C MET A 138 11.93 -12.75 0.64
N PHE A 139 11.92 -11.44 0.36
CA PHE A 139 12.14 -10.91 -0.99
C PHE A 139 13.51 -11.32 -1.53
N ALA A 140 14.57 -11.10 -0.75
CA ALA A 140 15.93 -11.45 -1.13
C ALA A 140 16.13 -12.97 -1.30
N ALA A 141 15.49 -13.79 -0.47
CA ALA A 141 15.57 -15.25 -0.58
C ALA A 141 14.94 -15.75 -1.90
N VAL A 142 13.79 -15.20 -2.28
CA VAL A 142 13.14 -15.53 -3.57
C VAL A 142 14.02 -15.09 -4.74
N ASP A 143 14.57 -13.87 -4.68
CA ASP A 143 15.45 -13.35 -5.74
C ASP A 143 16.72 -14.19 -5.89
N MET A 144 17.38 -14.52 -4.78
CA MET A 144 18.57 -15.37 -4.77
C MET A 144 18.26 -16.78 -5.30
N SER A 145 17.08 -17.34 -5.00
CA SER A 145 16.67 -18.63 -5.55
C SER A 145 16.49 -18.58 -7.07
N ASN A 146 15.92 -17.49 -7.60
CA ASN A 146 15.77 -17.29 -9.04
C ASN A 146 17.12 -17.15 -9.75
N VAL A 147 18.04 -16.36 -9.18
CA VAL A 147 19.41 -16.20 -9.71
C VAL A 147 20.15 -17.53 -9.70
N MET A 148 20.04 -18.30 -8.61
CA MET A 148 20.66 -19.63 -8.51
C MET A 148 20.13 -20.59 -9.57
N ILE A 149 18.81 -20.62 -9.80
CA ILE A 149 18.19 -21.46 -10.83
C ILE A 149 18.64 -21.04 -12.24
N LYS A 150 18.71 -19.73 -12.53
CA LYS A 150 19.24 -19.23 -13.81
C LYS A 150 20.69 -19.68 -14.04
N ASN A 151 21.55 -19.55 -13.02
CA ASN A 151 22.94 -19.97 -13.10
C ASN A 151 23.11 -21.48 -13.28
N LEU A 152 22.28 -22.29 -12.63
CA LEU A 152 22.30 -23.75 -12.79
C LEU A 152 21.89 -24.17 -14.21
N LEU A 153 20.85 -23.54 -14.77
CA LEU A 153 20.40 -23.82 -16.13
C LEU A 153 21.46 -23.42 -17.18
N ALA A 154 22.09 -22.27 -17.00
CA ALA A 154 23.19 -21.82 -17.86
C ALA A 154 24.42 -22.74 -17.76
N ALA A 155 24.73 -23.25 -16.57
CA ALA A 155 25.80 -24.21 -16.37
C ALA A 155 25.50 -25.57 -17.03
N SER A 156 24.25 -26.04 -17.00
CA SER A 156 23.85 -27.28 -17.69
C SER A 156 23.89 -27.16 -19.21
N SER A 157 23.52 -26.00 -19.79
CA SER A 157 23.56 -25.81 -21.25
C SER A 157 24.98 -25.64 -21.82
N LEU A 158 25.98 -25.36 -20.98
CA LEU A 158 27.39 -25.30 -21.37
C LEU A 158 28.10 -26.66 -21.23
N ALA A 159 27.47 -27.63 -20.55
CA ALA A 159 28.02 -28.95 -20.32
C ALA A 159 27.57 -29.99 -21.37
N GLU A 160 26.56 -29.67 -22.18
CA GLU A 160 26.14 -30.40 -23.39
C GLU A 160 26.81 -29.82 -24.65
#